data_AF-A0A564TI78-F1
#
_entry.id   AF-A0A564TI78-F1
#
_cell.length_a   1.000
_cell.length_b   1.000
_cell.length_c   1.000
_cell.angle_alpha   90.00
_cell.angle_beta   90.00
_cell.angle_gamma   90.00
#
_symmetry.space_group_name_H-M   'P 1'
#
loop_
_entity.id
_entity.type
_entity.pdbx_description
1 polymer ?
#
loop_
_entity_poly.entity_id
_entity_poly.type
_entity_poly.pdbx_seq_one_letter_code
_entity_poly.pdbx_strand_id
1 'polypeptide(L)'
;MKTLNIQKNNHAAHTKIEIENVLPTEIEKRSFEIITEELEQEGIVLPEIQAPITKRCIHTSADFDYAKNLVYSEHAVEKALEAIRGGASIVTDTQMGRSGINKKRLAQYGGQVYCFMSDEDVAQAAKKNGTTRAVASMEKACERNEKLIFAIGNAPTALIHLYELIKDGRIRPELVIGVPVGFVNVVQSKELILTLEDTPYIVARGRKGGSNIAACICNALIYML
;
A
#
# COMPACT_ATOMS: atom_id res chain seq x y z
N MET A 1 -27.98 11.00 21.62
CA MET A 1 -28.41 9.87 20.78
C MET A 1 -29.74 10.19 20.13
N LYS A 2 -29.83 10.18 18.80
CA LYS A 2 -31.12 10.19 18.08
C LYS A 2 -31.34 8.81 17.49
N THR A 3 -32.28 8.06 18.06
CA THR A 3 -32.73 6.76 17.54
C THR A 3 -33.63 6.99 16.33
N LEU A 4 -33.27 6.47 15.16
CA LEU A 4 -34.16 6.50 13.98
C LEU A 4 -34.97 5.20 13.95
N ASN A 5 -36.26 5.27 14.30
CA ASN A 5 -37.18 4.13 14.14
C ASN A 5 -37.67 4.08 12.69
N ILE A 6 -37.14 3.14 11.90
CA ILE A 6 -37.64 2.87 10.55
C ILE A 6 -38.70 1.77 10.66
N GLN A 7 -39.99 2.14 10.56
CA GLN A 7 -41.08 1.16 10.48
C GLN A 7 -41.05 0.46 9.12
N LYS A 8 -40.83 -0.87 9.12
CA LYS A 8 -41.20 -1.75 8.01
C LYS A 8 -42.15 -2.82 8.54
N ASN A 9 -43.30 -2.95 7.88
CA ASN A 9 -44.34 -3.92 8.20
C ASN A 9 -43.83 -5.37 8.13
N ASN A 10 -44.24 -6.13 9.13
CA ASN A 10 -44.40 -7.59 9.27
C ASN A 10 -43.17 -8.53 9.19
N HIS A 11 -42.95 -9.20 10.34
CA HIS A 11 -42.29 -10.51 10.53
C HIS A 11 -40.76 -10.61 10.39
N ALA A 12 -40.02 -9.78 11.13
CA ALA A 12 -38.64 -10.09 11.51
C ALA A 12 -38.30 -9.42 12.84
N ALA A 13 -37.52 -10.08 13.69
CA ALA A 13 -37.02 -9.54 14.95
C ALA A 13 -36.45 -8.13 14.75
N HIS A 14 -36.93 -7.17 15.53
CA HIS A 14 -36.53 -5.77 15.43
C HIS A 14 -35.08 -5.59 15.90
N THR A 15 -34.10 -5.67 14.99
CA THR A 15 -32.77 -5.14 15.25
C THR A 15 -32.86 -3.62 15.19
N LYS A 16 -32.80 -2.98 16.35
CA LYS A 16 -32.76 -1.52 16.46
C LYS A 16 -31.43 -1.03 15.88
N ILE A 17 -31.48 -0.27 14.79
CA ILE A 17 -30.29 0.33 14.18
C ILE A 17 -29.96 1.58 14.99
N GLU A 18 -28.81 1.57 15.68
CA GLU A 18 -28.30 2.73 16.40
C GLU A 18 -27.24 3.45 15.57
N ILE A 19 -27.40 4.77 15.41
CA ILE A 19 -26.47 5.61 14.65
C ILE A 19 -25.66 6.45 15.64
N GLU A 20 -24.36 6.19 15.73
CA GLU A 20 -23.42 7.03 16.44
C GLU A 20 -23.28 8.38 15.72
N ASN A 21 -23.37 9.48 16.47
CA ASN A 21 -23.23 10.82 15.89
C ASN A 21 -21.82 11.33 16.23
N VAL A 22 -20.92 11.27 15.25
CA VAL A 22 -19.52 11.70 15.37
C VAL A 22 -19.31 12.96 14.53
N LEU A 23 -18.54 13.93 15.06
CA LEU A 23 -18.18 15.12 14.30
C LEU A 23 -17.29 14.73 13.10
N PRO A 24 -17.43 15.35 11.92
CA PRO A 24 -16.60 15.01 10.76
C PRO A 24 -15.09 15.01 11.02
N THR A 25 -14.61 15.91 11.88
CA THR A 25 -13.19 16.01 12.28
C THR A 25 -12.73 14.86 13.19
N GLU A 26 -13.65 14.21 13.89
CA GLU A 26 -13.37 13.13 14.84
C GLU A 26 -13.59 11.73 14.23
N ILE A 27 -14.19 11.62 13.03
CA ILE A 27 -14.53 10.33 12.41
C ILE A 27 -13.28 9.45 12.23
N GLU A 28 -12.18 10.01 11.73
CA GLU A 28 -10.95 9.24 11.50
C GLU A 28 -10.38 8.75 12.84
N LYS A 29 -10.29 9.64 13.83
CA LYS A 29 -9.82 9.32 15.17
C LYS A 29 -10.67 8.20 15.79
N ARG A 30 -12.00 8.34 15.76
CA ARG A 30 -12.94 7.34 16.27
C ARG A 30 -12.80 6.01 15.55
N SER A 31 -12.56 6.03 14.23
CA SER A 31 -12.31 4.82 13.46
C SER A 31 -11.05 4.09 13.92
N PHE A 32 -9.96 4.81 14.22
CA PHE A 32 -8.74 4.20 14.75
C PHE A 32 -8.89 3.67 16.17
N GLU A 33 -9.69 4.32 17.02
CA GLU A 33 -10.07 3.80 18.33
C GLU A 33 -10.78 2.45 18.19
N ILE A 34 -11.82 2.36 17.35
CA ILE A 34 -12.56 1.12 17.09
C ILE A 34 -11.64 0.02 16.55
N ILE A 35 -10.79 0.33 15.57
CA ILE A 35 -9.82 -0.64 15.03
C ILE A 35 -8.88 -1.15 16.13
N THR A 36 -8.49 -0.28 17.07
CA THR A 36 -7.61 -0.68 18.19
C THR A 36 -8.35 -1.62 19.14
N GLU A 37 -9.57 -1.26 19.54
CA GLU A 37 -10.42 -2.07 20.41
C GLU A 37 -10.68 -3.46 19.82
N GLU A 38 -11.01 -3.55 18.52
CA GLU A 38 -11.27 -4.84 17.85
C GLU A 38 -10.00 -5.70 17.72
N LEU A 39 -8.84 -5.11 17.43
CA LEU A 39 -7.56 -5.84 17.43
C LEU A 39 -7.23 -6.41 18.81
N GLU A 40 -7.45 -5.63 19.87
CA GLU A 40 -7.23 -6.06 21.26
C GLU A 40 -8.17 -7.19 21.65
N GLN A 41 -9.44 -7.16 21.21
CA GLN A 41 -10.41 -8.23 21.41
C GLN A 41 -10.01 -9.54 20.70
N GLU A 42 -9.38 -9.46 19.52
CA GLU A 42 -8.78 -10.62 18.85
C GLU A 42 -7.45 -11.07 19.48
N GLY A 43 -6.95 -10.37 20.50
CA GLY A 43 -5.67 -10.65 21.14
C GLY A 43 -4.46 -10.31 20.26
N ILE A 44 -4.63 -9.44 19.26
CA ILE A 44 -3.59 -9.06 18.31
C ILE A 44 -2.86 -7.81 18.82
N VAL A 45 -1.56 -7.97 19.07
CA VAL A 45 -0.67 -6.86 19.43
C VAL A 45 0.24 -6.55 18.25
N LEU A 46 0.14 -5.33 17.71
CA LEU A 46 0.98 -4.86 16.61
C LEU A 46 2.27 -4.23 17.16
N PRO A 47 3.44 -4.49 16.54
CA PRO A 47 4.66 -3.74 16.88
C PRO A 47 4.44 -2.24 16.71
N GLU A 48 4.91 -1.43 17.67
CA GLU A 48 4.62 0.01 17.77
C GLU A 48 4.93 0.76 16.47
N ILE A 49 6.08 0.49 15.86
CA ILE A 49 6.49 1.15 14.62
C ILE A 49 5.67 0.72 13.39
N GLN A 50 5.08 -0.46 13.41
CA GLN A 50 4.25 -1.00 12.32
C GLN A 50 2.77 -0.64 12.48
N ALA A 51 2.32 -0.40 13.72
CA ALA A 51 0.92 -0.18 14.06
C ALA A 51 0.27 0.96 13.26
N PRO A 52 0.89 2.14 13.05
CA PRO A 52 0.28 3.20 12.23
C PRO A 52 0.00 2.78 10.79
N ILE A 53 0.86 1.96 10.20
CA ILE A 53 0.74 1.48 8.82
C ILE A 53 -0.34 0.41 8.74
N THR A 54 -0.26 -0.61 9.58
CA THR A 54 -1.24 -1.71 9.61
C THR A 54 -2.65 -1.22 9.92
N LYS A 55 -2.83 -0.35 10.92
CA LYS A 55 -4.14 0.23 11.24
C LYS A 55 -4.67 1.10 10.09
N ARG A 56 -3.81 1.83 9.37
CA ARG A 56 -4.23 2.61 8.19
C ARG A 56 -4.71 1.70 7.06
N CYS A 57 -4.04 0.56 6.83
CA CYS A 57 -4.51 -0.46 5.89
C CYS A 57 -5.91 -0.96 6.28
N ILE A 58 -6.11 -1.34 7.55
CA ILE A 58 -7.42 -1.80 8.07
C ILE A 58 -8.47 -0.70 7.89
N HIS A 59 -8.17 0.55 8.26
CA HIS A 59 -9.09 1.68 8.09
C HIS A 59 -9.49 1.89 6.62
N THR A 60 -8.53 1.72 5.70
CA THR A 60 -8.75 1.92 4.26
C THR A 60 -9.62 0.83 3.64
N SER A 61 -9.60 -0.39 4.18
CA SER A 61 -10.28 -1.54 3.58
C SER A 61 -11.37 -2.18 4.43
N ALA A 62 -11.54 -1.74 5.68
CA ALA A 62 -12.34 -2.40 6.72
C ALA A 62 -12.00 -3.90 6.85
N ASP A 63 -10.72 -4.24 6.77
CA ASP A 63 -10.25 -5.63 6.67
C ASP A 63 -9.14 -5.91 7.68
N PHE A 64 -9.48 -6.59 8.77
CA PHE A 64 -8.56 -6.91 9.86
C PHE A 64 -7.53 -7.98 9.49
N ASP A 65 -7.67 -8.68 8.35
CA ASP A 65 -6.67 -9.64 7.89
C ASP A 65 -5.29 -9.01 7.64
N TYR A 66 -5.23 -7.69 7.39
CA TYR A 66 -3.95 -6.98 7.28
C TYR A 66 -3.14 -7.03 8.58
N ALA A 67 -3.76 -7.24 9.73
CA ALA A 67 -3.03 -7.42 10.99
C ALA A 67 -2.22 -8.72 11.02
N LYS A 68 -2.60 -9.72 10.21
CA LYS A 68 -1.95 -11.03 10.12
C LYS A 68 -1.08 -11.17 8.88
N ASN A 69 -1.51 -10.57 7.76
CA ASN A 69 -0.92 -10.81 6.44
C ASN A 69 -0.01 -9.68 5.93
N LEU A 70 0.04 -8.53 6.60
CA LEU A 70 0.97 -7.45 6.24
C LEU A 70 2.33 -7.72 6.89
N VAL A 71 3.30 -8.11 6.06
CA VAL A 71 4.63 -8.54 6.46
C VAL A 71 5.64 -7.45 6.15
N TYR A 72 6.56 -7.23 7.08
CA TYR A 72 7.61 -6.23 7.01
C TYR A 72 8.95 -6.95 7.02
N SER A 73 9.88 -6.56 6.15
CA SER A 73 11.28 -6.98 6.31
C SER A 73 11.90 -6.34 7.56
N GLU A 74 13.06 -6.84 7.96
CA GLU A 74 13.80 -6.25 9.08
C GLU A 74 14.10 -4.77 8.82
N HIS A 75 13.79 -3.92 9.80
CA HIS A 75 13.93 -2.46 9.77
C HIS A 75 13.27 -1.76 8.56
N ALA A 76 12.25 -2.37 7.93
CA ALA A 76 11.63 -1.82 6.72
C ALA A 76 11.09 -0.39 6.93
N VAL A 77 10.46 -0.16 8.08
CA VAL A 77 9.81 1.12 8.38
C VAL A 77 10.84 2.19 8.63
N GLU A 78 11.85 1.91 9.44
CA GLU A 78 12.95 2.82 9.76
C GLU A 78 13.70 3.25 8.49
N LYS A 79 14.08 2.28 7.65
CA LYS A 79 14.76 2.54 6.38
C LYS A 79 13.90 3.36 5.42
N ALA A 80 12.59 3.08 5.36
CA ALA A 80 11.66 3.85 4.54
C ALA A 80 11.52 5.31 5.02
N LEU A 81 11.44 5.53 6.33
CA LEU A 81 11.38 6.87 6.92
C LEU A 81 12.67 7.65 6.66
N GLU A 82 13.84 7.00 6.79
CA GLU A 82 15.13 7.59 6.44
C GLU A 82 15.21 7.96 4.96
N ALA A 83 14.79 7.05 4.07
CA ALA A 83 14.79 7.27 2.64
C ALA A 83 13.89 8.45 2.24
N ILE A 84 12.68 8.54 2.79
CA ILE A 84 11.77 9.65 2.51
C ILE A 84 12.36 10.96 3.02
N ARG A 85 12.90 11.01 4.27
CA ARG A 85 13.61 12.20 4.78
C ARG A 85 14.79 12.60 3.90
N GLY A 86 15.46 11.62 3.30
CA GLY A 86 16.57 11.81 2.35
C GLY A 86 16.14 12.16 0.92
N GLY A 87 14.85 12.40 0.67
CA GLY A 87 14.34 12.83 -0.64
C GLY A 87 14.02 11.71 -1.62
N ALA A 88 13.82 10.48 -1.15
CA ALA A 88 13.41 9.39 -2.03
C ALA A 88 12.06 9.68 -2.71
N SER A 89 11.98 9.37 -4.00
CA SER A 89 10.75 9.44 -4.80
C SER A 89 10.01 8.11 -4.76
N ILE A 90 8.69 8.17 -5.00
CA ILE A 90 7.81 6.99 -5.01
C ILE A 90 7.36 6.72 -6.45
N VAL A 91 7.59 5.49 -6.93
CA VAL A 91 7.12 5.00 -8.22
C VAL A 91 5.96 4.05 -8.00
N THR A 92 4.83 4.31 -8.66
CA THR A 92 3.66 3.43 -8.60
C THR A 92 3.41 2.72 -9.92
N ASP A 93 2.84 1.52 -9.85
CA ASP A 93 2.41 0.76 -11.03
C ASP A 93 1.09 1.25 -11.64
N THR A 94 0.36 2.13 -10.95
CA THR A 94 -0.98 2.57 -11.38
C THR A 94 -1.21 4.05 -11.11
N GLN A 95 -1.94 4.71 -12.02
CA GLN A 95 -2.35 6.11 -11.81
C GLN A 95 -3.26 6.25 -10.57
N MET A 96 -4.04 5.21 -10.23
CA MET A 96 -4.83 5.16 -9.00
C MET A 96 -3.94 5.15 -7.75
N GLY A 97 -2.83 4.39 -7.75
CA GLY A 97 -1.87 4.43 -6.66
C GLY A 97 -1.25 5.82 -6.54
N ARG A 98 -0.80 6.38 -7.67
CA ARG A 98 -0.24 7.74 -7.71
C ARG A 98 -1.23 8.81 -7.26
N SER A 99 -2.51 8.71 -7.59
CA SER A 99 -3.51 9.72 -7.22
C SER A 99 -3.76 9.72 -5.71
N GLY A 100 -3.73 8.56 -5.06
CA GLY A 100 -3.95 8.41 -3.63
C GLY A 100 -2.80 8.91 -2.73
N ILE A 101 -1.59 9.11 -3.25
CA ILE A 101 -0.43 9.56 -2.45
C ILE A 101 -0.43 11.08 -2.26
N ASN A 102 -0.14 11.53 -1.03
CA ASN A 102 -0.02 12.94 -0.66
C ASN A 102 1.28 13.57 -1.17
N LYS A 103 1.26 13.98 -2.45
CA LYS A 103 2.40 14.57 -3.16
C LYS A 103 2.93 15.83 -2.49
N LYS A 104 2.04 16.66 -1.92
CA LYS A 104 2.43 17.92 -1.28
C LYS A 104 3.31 17.66 -0.06
N ARG A 105 2.96 16.68 0.77
CA ARG A 105 3.74 16.33 1.96
C ARG A 105 5.02 15.59 1.59
N LEU A 106 5.00 14.70 0.59
CA LEU A 106 6.23 14.08 0.10
C LEU A 106 7.24 15.13 -0.44
N ALA A 107 6.75 16.12 -1.19
CA ALA A 107 7.59 17.18 -1.75
C ALA A 107 8.28 18.06 -0.69
N GLN A 108 7.76 18.13 0.54
CA GLN A 108 8.44 18.82 1.64
C GLN A 108 9.76 18.14 2.04
N TYR A 109 9.90 16.85 1.74
CA TYR A 109 11.13 16.08 1.93
C TYR A 109 11.97 15.97 0.65
N GLY A 110 11.54 16.56 -0.46
CA GLY A 110 12.24 16.55 -1.74
C GLY A 110 11.83 15.44 -2.72
N GLY A 111 10.98 14.50 -2.29
CA GLY A 111 10.53 13.37 -3.12
C GLY A 111 9.41 13.75 -4.10
N GLN A 112 9.28 12.98 -5.18
CA GLN A 112 8.19 13.07 -6.16
C GLN A 112 7.41 11.76 -6.27
N VAL A 113 6.21 11.81 -6.87
CA VAL A 113 5.41 10.60 -7.14
C VAL A 113 5.24 10.38 -8.64
N TYR A 114 5.78 9.26 -9.13
CA TYR A 114 5.78 8.88 -10.54
C TYR A 114 4.83 7.73 -10.84
N CYS A 115 4.32 7.72 -12.06
CA CYS A 115 3.66 6.57 -12.67
C CYS A 115 3.81 6.69 -14.18
N PHE A 116 4.58 5.78 -14.77
CA PHE A 116 4.90 5.80 -16.21
C PHE A 116 3.93 4.94 -17.04
N MET A 117 2.93 4.31 -16.40
CA MET A 117 2.01 3.37 -17.04
C MET A 117 1.23 3.97 -18.23
N SER A 118 1.05 5.29 -18.23
CA SER A 118 0.30 6.03 -19.26
C SER A 118 1.18 6.62 -20.36
N ASP A 119 2.50 6.45 -20.27
CA ASP A 119 3.41 7.11 -21.21
C ASP A 119 3.41 6.38 -22.56
N GLU A 120 3.48 7.14 -23.64
CA GLU A 120 3.43 6.59 -25.00
C GLU A 120 4.63 5.69 -25.32
N ASP A 121 5.82 6.09 -24.85
CA ASP A 121 7.06 5.33 -25.01
C ASP A 121 7.01 3.98 -24.27
N VAL A 122 6.40 3.92 -23.08
CA VAL A 122 6.14 2.68 -22.34
C VAL A 122 5.22 1.75 -23.10
N ALA A 123 4.16 2.28 -23.73
CA ALA A 123 3.26 1.47 -24.55
C ALA A 123 3.96 0.90 -25.80
N GLN A 124 4.81 1.71 -26.45
CA GLN A 124 5.61 1.28 -27.59
C GLN A 124 6.65 0.21 -27.20
N ALA A 125 7.37 0.41 -26.10
CA ALA A 125 8.37 -0.52 -25.59
C ALA A 125 7.74 -1.87 -25.21
N ALA A 126 6.60 -1.86 -24.51
CA ALA A 126 5.86 -3.07 -24.16
C ALA A 126 5.46 -3.87 -25.40
N LYS A 127 4.90 -3.18 -26.43
CA LYS A 127 4.53 -3.83 -27.69
C LYS A 127 5.75 -4.40 -28.43
N LYS A 128 6.83 -3.63 -28.53
CA LYS A 128 8.06 -4.03 -29.21
C LYS A 128 8.70 -5.27 -28.56
N ASN A 129 8.69 -5.34 -27.23
CA ASN A 129 9.38 -6.37 -26.47
C ASN A 129 8.48 -7.54 -26.06
N GLY A 130 7.19 -7.52 -26.43
CA GLY A 130 6.23 -8.57 -26.06
C GLY A 130 5.94 -8.64 -24.56
N THR A 131 6.11 -7.55 -23.82
CA THR A 131 5.91 -7.48 -22.37
C THR A 131 4.65 -6.69 -22.00
N THR A 132 4.28 -6.69 -20.72
CA THR A 132 3.21 -5.82 -20.24
C THR A 132 3.70 -4.38 -20.09
N ARG A 133 2.79 -3.41 -20.20
CA ARG A 133 3.10 -2.00 -19.86
C ARG A 133 3.64 -1.83 -18.44
N ALA A 134 3.24 -2.71 -17.52
CA ALA A 134 3.75 -2.71 -16.15
C ALA A 134 5.24 -3.05 -16.08
N VAL A 135 5.70 -3.99 -16.91
CA VAL A 135 7.13 -4.34 -17.02
C VAL A 135 7.91 -3.18 -17.63
N ALA A 136 7.45 -2.66 -18.77
CA ALA A 136 8.10 -1.54 -19.45
C ALA A 136 8.14 -0.25 -18.61
N SER A 137 7.12 -0.01 -17.77
CA SER A 137 7.10 1.16 -16.87
C SER A 137 8.10 1.02 -15.73
N MET A 138 8.37 -0.19 -15.24
CA MET A 138 9.41 -0.43 -14.25
C MET A 138 10.80 -0.27 -14.86
N GLU A 139 11.05 -0.78 -16.08
CA GLU A 139 12.32 -0.53 -16.80
C GLU A 139 12.60 0.98 -16.93
N LYS A 140 11.61 1.75 -17.39
CA LYS A 140 11.72 3.21 -17.46
C LYS A 140 11.98 3.87 -16.09
N ALA A 141 11.36 3.36 -15.03
CA ALA A 141 11.60 3.86 -13.68
C ALA A 141 13.05 3.61 -13.22
N CYS A 142 13.65 2.50 -13.63
CA CYS A 142 15.00 2.10 -13.23
C CYS A 142 16.11 2.92 -13.92
N GLU A 143 15.80 3.60 -15.03
CA GLU A 143 16.71 4.53 -15.70
C GLU A 143 16.92 5.84 -14.90
N ARG A 144 16.14 6.04 -13.83
CA ARG A 144 16.20 7.26 -13.02
C ARG A 144 17.34 7.16 -12.01
N ASN A 145 18.24 8.13 -12.05
CA ASN A 145 19.35 8.24 -11.10
C ASN A 145 18.91 8.96 -9.81
N GLU A 146 17.98 8.35 -9.07
CA GLU A 146 17.51 8.84 -7.78
C GLU A 146 17.17 7.69 -6.82
N LYS A 147 17.00 8.00 -5.55
CA LYS A 147 16.53 7.03 -4.55
C LYS A 147 15.05 6.74 -4.75
N LEU A 148 14.69 5.47 -4.91
CA LEU A 148 13.33 5.06 -5.28
C LEU A 148 12.71 4.11 -4.27
N ILE A 149 11.46 4.40 -3.93
CA ILE A 149 10.51 3.50 -3.29
C ILE A 149 9.52 3.03 -4.35
N PHE A 150 9.33 1.72 -4.50
CA PHE A 150 8.36 1.17 -5.45
C PHE A 150 7.09 0.74 -4.72
N ALA A 151 5.94 1.26 -5.15
CA ALA A 151 4.63 0.95 -4.59
C ALA A 151 3.74 0.27 -5.62
N ILE A 152 3.69 -1.07 -5.55
CA ILE A 152 3.03 -1.93 -6.53
C ILE A 152 1.71 -2.42 -5.95
N GLY A 153 0.60 -1.86 -6.45
CA GLY A 153 -0.74 -2.11 -5.91
C GLY A 153 -1.62 -2.98 -6.80
N ASN A 154 -1.24 -3.25 -8.05
CA ASN A 154 -2.11 -3.93 -9.01
C ASN A 154 -1.42 -5.00 -9.84
N ALA A 155 -0.30 -4.69 -10.47
CA ALA A 155 0.31 -5.52 -11.50
C ALA A 155 1.33 -6.51 -10.91
N PRO A 156 1.02 -7.82 -10.77
CA PRO A 156 2.00 -8.80 -10.33
C PRO A 156 3.19 -8.90 -11.28
N THR A 157 3.01 -8.60 -12.57
CA THR A 157 4.11 -8.56 -13.55
C THR A 157 5.11 -7.44 -13.27
N ALA A 158 4.68 -6.29 -12.73
CA ALA A 158 5.61 -5.25 -12.29
C ALA A 158 6.43 -5.74 -11.07
N LEU A 159 5.78 -6.41 -10.12
CA LEU A 159 6.46 -6.90 -8.91
C LEU A 159 7.48 -8.01 -9.22
N ILE A 160 7.11 -8.95 -10.10
CA ILE A 160 8.02 -10.01 -10.57
C ILE A 160 9.22 -9.38 -11.28
N HIS A 161 8.99 -8.41 -12.15
CA HIS A 161 10.08 -7.79 -12.87
C HIS A 161 11.01 -6.96 -11.97
N LEU A 162 10.46 -6.24 -10.99
CA LEU A 162 11.30 -5.58 -9.97
C LEU A 162 12.17 -6.58 -9.23
N TYR A 163 11.62 -7.74 -8.85
CA TYR A 163 12.40 -8.82 -8.24
C TYR A 163 13.58 -9.25 -9.12
N GLU A 164 13.35 -9.46 -10.43
CA GLU A 164 14.41 -9.80 -11.40
C GLU A 164 15.50 -8.72 -11.43
N LEU A 165 15.11 -7.45 -11.57
CA LEU A 165 16.03 -6.31 -11.61
C LEU A 165 16.87 -6.17 -10.33
N ILE A 166 16.28 -6.47 -9.16
CA ILE A 166 16.96 -6.45 -7.87
C ILE A 166 17.95 -7.62 -7.77
N LYS A 167 17.54 -8.84 -8.13
CA LYS A 167 18.40 -10.03 -8.10
C LYS A 167 19.59 -9.90 -9.05
N ASP A 168 19.39 -9.27 -10.20
CA ASP A 168 20.44 -8.97 -11.17
C ASP A 168 21.34 -7.80 -10.74
N GLY A 169 21.05 -7.15 -9.62
CA GLY A 169 21.82 -6.01 -9.09
C GLY A 169 21.69 -4.73 -9.92
N ARG A 170 20.72 -4.66 -10.85
CA ARG A 170 20.47 -3.50 -11.72
C ARG A 170 19.90 -2.32 -10.94
N ILE A 171 19.16 -2.59 -9.86
CA ILE A 171 18.60 -1.58 -8.97
C ILE A 171 18.76 -1.97 -7.50
N ARG A 172 18.72 -0.97 -6.62
CA ARG A 172 18.68 -1.13 -5.15
C ARG A 172 17.61 -0.20 -4.58
N PRO A 173 16.33 -0.61 -4.56
CA PRO A 173 15.26 0.21 -4.01
C PRO A 173 15.45 0.50 -2.52
N GLU A 174 15.03 1.68 -2.10
CA GLU A 174 14.97 2.05 -0.67
C GLU A 174 13.86 1.28 0.05
N LEU A 175 12.78 0.93 -0.67
CA LEU A 175 11.68 0.10 -0.18
C LEU A 175 10.87 -0.46 -1.37
N VAL A 176 10.42 -1.72 -1.25
CA VAL A 176 9.38 -2.31 -2.11
C VAL A 176 8.09 -2.53 -1.31
N ILE A 177 7.04 -1.79 -1.65
CA ILE A 177 5.67 -2.03 -1.17
C ILE A 177 4.99 -2.96 -2.17
N GLY A 178 4.99 -4.26 -1.86
CA GLY A 178 4.45 -5.34 -2.71
C GLY A 178 3.05 -5.74 -2.30
N VAL A 179 2.04 -5.00 -2.78
CA VAL A 179 0.63 -5.25 -2.45
C VAL A 179 -0.29 -5.40 -3.69
N PRO A 180 0.13 -6.08 -4.79
CA PRO A 180 -0.79 -6.32 -5.90
C PRO A 180 -1.99 -7.15 -5.45
N VAL A 181 -3.18 -6.79 -5.94
CA VAL A 181 -4.42 -7.55 -5.71
C VAL A 181 -4.74 -8.42 -6.92
N GLY A 182 -5.29 -9.61 -6.67
CA GLY A 182 -5.81 -10.45 -7.76
C GLY A 182 -5.60 -11.94 -7.52
N PHE A 183 -5.78 -12.71 -8.59
CA PHE A 183 -5.89 -14.17 -8.52
C PHE A 183 -4.79 -14.92 -9.28
N VAL A 184 -4.23 -14.31 -10.34
CA VAL A 184 -3.20 -14.92 -11.18
C VAL A 184 -1.84 -14.33 -10.83
N ASN A 185 -0.88 -15.18 -10.49
CA ASN A 185 0.51 -14.84 -10.17
C ASN A 185 0.73 -13.83 -9.02
N VAL A 186 -0.32 -13.40 -8.34
CA VAL A 186 -0.24 -12.41 -7.25
C VAL A 186 0.48 -12.98 -6.03
N VAL A 187 0.09 -14.17 -5.58
CA VAL A 187 0.73 -14.80 -4.41
C VAL A 187 2.20 -15.05 -4.70
N GLN A 188 2.50 -15.66 -5.85
CA GLN A 188 3.86 -15.97 -6.28
C GLN A 188 4.72 -14.70 -6.40
N SER A 189 4.20 -13.63 -6.99
CA SER A 189 4.93 -12.35 -7.12
C SER A 189 5.35 -11.76 -5.78
N LYS A 190 4.50 -11.92 -4.75
CA LYS A 190 4.75 -11.42 -3.41
C LYS A 190 5.74 -12.30 -2.66
N GLU A 191 5.59 -13.62 -2.76
CA GLU A 191 6.52 -14.56 -2.13
C GLU A 191 7.95 -14.40 -2.68
N LEU A 192 8.13 -14.05 -3.96
CA LEU A 192 9.44 -13.70 -4.51
C LEU A 192 10.10 -12.53 -3.75
N ILE A 193 9.36 -11.44 -3.51
CA ILE A 193 9.89 -10.27 -2.78
C ILE A 193 10.28 -10.63 -1.35
N LEU A 194 9.55 -11.53 -0.70
CA LEU A 194 9.87 -11.98 0.65
C LEU A 194 11.23 -12.72 0.75
N THR A 195 11.77 -13.19 -0.38
CA THR A 195 13.10 -13.83 -0.45
C THR A 195 14.27 -12.84 -0.61
N LEU A 196 13.99 -11.54 -0.65
CA LEU A 196 15.03 -10.51 -0.74
C LEU A 196 15.57 -10.21 0.66
N GLU A 197 16.81 -10.60 0.93
CA GLU A 197 17.47 -10.39 2.23
C GLU A 197 17.94 -8.93 2.40
N ASP A 198 18.48 -8.33 1.35
CA ASP A 198 19.09 -6.99 1.40
C ASP A 198 18.16 -5.85 1.00
N THR A 199 16.93 -6.14 0.55
CA THR A 199 15.99 -5.12 0.07
C THR A 199 14.84 -4.93 1.05
N PRO A 200 14.63 -3.72 1.58
CA PRO A 200 13.50 -3.45 2.47
C PRO A 200 12.16 -3.67 1.76
N TYR A 201 11.20 -4.31 2.42
CA TYR A 201 9.86 -4.50 1.87
C TYR A 201 8.72 -4.41 2.89
N ILE A 202 7.55 -4.05 2.37
CA ILE A 202 6.25 -4.21 3.05
C ILE A 202 5.33 -4.95 2.06
N VAL A 203 4.91 -6.17 2.41
CA VAL A 203 4.19 -7.07 1.51
C VAL A 203 2.91 -7.56 2.18
N ALA A 204 1.78 -7.46 1.49
CA ALA A 204 0.53 -8.06 1.94
C ALA A 204 0.42 -9.48 1.37
N ARG A 205 0.74 -10.51 2.15
CA ARG A 205 0.69 -11.93 1.72
C ARG A 205 -0.70 -12.32 1.21
N GLY A 206 -0.72 -13.35 0.36
CA GLY A 206 -1.96 -13.83 -0.26
C GLY A 206 -2.45 -12.93 -1.39
N ARG A 207 -3.77 -12.94 -1.63
CA ARG A 207 -4.40 -12.27 -2.79
C ARG A 207 -4.85 -10.84 -2.54
N LYS A 208 -4.99 -10.45 -1.28
CA LYS A 208 -5.44 -9.12 -0.86
C LYS A 208 -4.37 -8.07 -1.15
N GLY A 209 -4.79 -6.84 -1.44
CA GLY A 209 -3.92 -5.74 -1.79
C GLY A 209 -4.71 -4.64 -2.47
N GLY A 210 -4.05 -3.86 -3.32
CA GLY A 210 -4.70 -2.86 -4.15
C GLY A 210 -3.90 -1.57 -4.22
N SER A 211 -4.20 -0.75 -5.24
CA SER A 211 -3.65 0.59 -5.38
C SER A 211 -3.97 1.50 -4.18
N ASN A 212 -5.15 1.33 -3.56
CA ASN A 212 -5.52 2.03 -2.33
C ASN A 212 -4.63 1.63 -1.14
N ILE A 213 -4.27 0.35 -1.02
CA ILE A 213 -3.38 -0.16 0.02
C ILE A 213 -1.95 0.33 -0.22
N ALA A 214 -1.46 0.26 -1.46
CA ALA A 214 -0.15 0.81 -1.81
C ALA A 214 -0.05 2.30 -1.45
N ALA A 215 -1.06 3.09 -1.82
CA ALA A 215 -1.12 4.51 -1.51
C ALA A 215 -1.25 4.78 0.00
N CYS A 216 -2.03 3.98 0.74
CA CYS A 216 -2.20 4.20 2.17
C CYS A 216 -0.93 3.86 2.97
N ILE A 217 -0.17 2.84 2.57
CA ILE A 217 1.15 2.52 3.16
C ILE A 217 2.12 3.69 2.92
N CYS A 218 2.17 4.21 1.68
CA CYS A 218 2.98 5.38 1.37
C CYS A 218 2.59 6.59 2.25
N ASN A 219 1.30 6.88 2.35
CA ASN A 219 0.81 8.00 3.16
C ASN A 219 1.07 7.79 4.65
N ALA A 220 0.91 6.58 5.19
CA ALA A 220 1.23 6.27 6.57
C ALA A 220 2.70 6.60 6.87
N LEU A 221 3.63 6.15 6.01
CA LEU A 221 5.05 6.48 6.13
C LEU A 221 5.30 8.00 6.07
N ILE A 222 4.69 8.70 5.11
CA ILE A 222 4.81 10.17 4.97
C ILE A 222 4.26 10.91 6.19
N TYR A 223 3.23 10.38 6.85
CA TYR A 223 2.57 11.03 8.00
C TYR A 223 3.27 10.74 9.33
N MET A 224 4.08 9.69 9.39
CA MET A 224 4.97 9.38 10.52
C MET A 224 6.20 10.30 10.59
N LEU A 225 6.43 11.11 9.54
CA LEU A 225 7.44 12.16 9.48
C LEU A 225 6.84 13.52 9.82
#